data_AF-A0A348W6U6-F1
#
_entry.id   AF-A0A348W6U6-F1
#
_cell.length_a   1.000
_cell.length_b   1.000
_cell.length_c   1.000
_cell.angle_alpha   90.00
_cell.angle_beta   90.00
_cell.angle_gamma   90.00
#
_symmetry.space_group_name_H-M   'P 1'
#
loop_
_entity.id
_entity.type
_entity.pdbx_description
1 polymer ?
#
loop_
_entity_poly.entity_id
_entity_poly.type
_entity_poly.pdbx_seq_one_letter_code
_entity_poly.pdbx_strand_id
1 'polypeptide(L)' 'TGPDCRRALERICPIDLHPDAFTIGSLARTMMEHLGVIVIRTDTDSFRLLSASSSAQSFLHAVETSFANVM' A
#
# COMPACT_ATOMS: atom_id res chain seq x y z
N THR A 1 1.92 -8.48 4.08
CA THR A 1 3.14 -9.19 3.63
C THR A 1 2.69 -10.40 2.82
N GLY A 2 3.46 -10.81 1.81
CA GLY A 2 3.11 -11.93 0.92
C GLY A 2 3.11 -11.53 -0.56
N PRO A 3 3.18 -12.51 -1.48
CA PRO A 3 3.50 -12.30 -2.90
C PRO A 3 2.52 -11.38 -3.64
N ASP A 4 1.27 -11.32 -3.20
CA ASP A 4 0.24 -10.48 -3.83
C ASP A 4 0.19 -9.05 -3.30
N CYS A 5 1.05 -8.68 -2.34
CA CYS A 5 1.05 -7.34 -1.75
C CYS A 5 1.21 -6.24 -2.79
N ARG A 6 2.18 -6.40 -3.70
CA ARG A 6 2.40 -5.39 -4.75
C ARG A 6 1.20 -5.29 -5.69
N ARG A 7 0.64 -6.42 -6.14
CA ARG A 7 -0.53 -6.45 -7.04
C ARG A 7 -1.76 -5.81 -6.39
N ALA A 8 -2.01 -6.08 -5.11
CA ALA A 8 -3.09 -5.45 -4.35
C ALA A 8 -2.86 -3.94 -4.17
N LEU A 9 -1.64 -3.52 -3.85
CA LEU A 9 -1.35 -2.10 -3.62
C LEU A 9 -1.36 -1.28 -4.91
N GLU A 10 -0.85 -1.78 -6.04
CA GLU A 10 -0.83 -1.08 -7.34
C GLU A 10 -2.23 -0.66 -7.82
N ARG A 11 -3.29 -1.33 -7.37
CA ARG A 11 -4.68 -0.98 -7.72
C ARG A 11 -5.17 0.31 -7.06
N ILE A 12 -4.64 0.64 -5.88
CA ILE A 12 -5.12 1.77 -5.04
C ILE A 12 -4.03 2.80 -4.73
N CYS A 13 -2.76 2.44 -4.96
CA CYS A 13 -1.59 3.27 -4.69
C CYS A 13 -1.12 3.97 -5.98
N PRO A 14 -1.18 5.30 -6.08
CA PRO A 14 -0.88 6.02 -7.32
C PRO A 14 0.62 6.26 -7.56
N ILE A 15 1.51 5.65 -6.77
CA ILE A 15 2.96 5.72 -6.98
C ILE A 15 3.45 4.43 -7.64
N ASP A 16 4.55 4.52 -8.36
CA ASP A 16 5.20 3.36 -8.95
C ASP A 16 5.77 2.45 -7.85
N LEU A 17 5.21 1.25 -7.70
CA LEU A 17 5.66 0.23 -6.74
C LEU A 17 6.56 -0.82 -7.38
N HIS A 18 7.01 -0.62 -8.63
CA HIS A 18 7.94 -1.52 -9.29
C HIS A 18 9.22 -1.67 -8.46
N PRO A 19 9.80 -2.87 -8.34
CA PRO A 19 10.96 -3.09 -7.47
C PRO A 19 12.17 -2.20 -7.74
N ASP A 20 12.34 -1.77 -8.99
CA ASP A 20 13.43 -0.89 -9.43
C ASP A 20 13.16 0.60 -9.14
N ALA A 21 11.89 0.99 -9.01
CA ALA A 21 11.48 2.37 -8.72
C ALA A 21 11.28 2.61 -7.22
N PHE A 22 10.69 1.63 -6.52
CA PHE A 22 10.41 1.68 -5.08
C PHE A 22 11.15 0.56 -4.36
N THR A 23 12.44 0.79 -4.12
CA THR A 23 13.38 -0.18 -3.53
C THR A 23 13.11 -0.43 -2.04
N ILE A 24 13.64 -1.53 -1.49
CA ILE A 24 13.54 -1.82 -0.04
C ILE A 24 14.16 -0.67 0.77
N GLY A 25 13.45 -0.23 1.81
CA GLY A 25 13.78 0.96 2.60
C GLY A 25 13.16 2.25 2.06
N SER A 26 12.57 2.25 0.85
CA SER A 26 11.88 3.42 0.30
C SER A 26 10.64 3.77 1.12
N LEU A 27 10.41 5.08 1.23
CA LEU A 27 9.27 5.68 1.87
C LEU A 27 8.64 6.72 0.93
N ALA A 28 7.33 6.70 0.82
CA ALA A 28 6.57 7.73 0.12
C ALA A 28 5.33 8.13 0.90
N ARG A 29 5.00 9.42 0.83
CA ARG A 29 3.68 9.93 1.19
C ARG A 29 2.82 9.97 -0.06
N THR A 30 1.64 9.40 0.03
CA THR A 30 0.70 9.27 -1.09
C THR A 30 -0.74 9.39 -0.59
N MET A 31 -1.71 9.12 -1.47
CA MET A 31 -3.11 8.98 -1.11
C MET A 31 -3.68 7.70 -1.71
N MET A 32 -4.56 7.01 -0.97
CA MET A 32 -5.35 5.85 -1.44
C MET A 32 -6.81 6.12 -1.10
N GLU A 33 -7.72 6.09 -2.08
CA GLU A 33 -9.14 6.47 -1.92
C GLU A 33 -9.34 7.82 -1.16
N HIS A 34 -8.55 8.83 -1.52
CA HIS A 34 -8.50 10.17 -0.89
C HIS A 34 -7.93 10.20 0.55
N LEU A 35 -7.60 9.06 1.14
CA LEU A 35 -6.98 8.97 2.46
C LEU A 35 -5.48 9.19 2.33
N GLY A 36 -4.93 10.11 3.12
CA GLY A 36 -3.49 10.31 3.22
C GLY A 36 -2.81 9.07 3.82
N VAL A 37 -1.80 8.54 3.13
CA VAL A 37 -1.09 7.31 3.52
C VAL A 37 0.42 7.52 3.40
N ILE A 38 1.18 6.95 4.34
CA ILE A 38 2.61 6.72 4.19
C ILE A 38 2.81 5.25 3.88
N VAL A 39 3.56 4.96 2.81
CA VAL A 39 3.92 3.61 2.39
C VAL A 39 5.43 3.45 2.58
N ILE A 40 5.82 2.35 3.22
CA ILE A 40 7.23 1.97 3.43
C ILE A 40 7.42 0.55 2.92
N ARG A 41 8.38 0.32 2.03
CA ARG A 41 8.75 -1.03 1.61
C ARG A 41 9.78 -1.59 2.59
N THR A 42 9.38 -2.55 3.41
CA THR A 42 10.24 -3.13 4.46
C THR A 42 10.97 -4.39 4.02
N ASP A 43 10.48 -5.09 3.01
CA ASP A 43 11.12 -6.27 2.42
C ASP A 43 10.61 -6.48 0.97
N THR A 44 11.02 -7.56 0.32
CA THR A 44 10.67 -7.94 -1.07
C THR A 44 9.16 -7.84 -1.30
N ASP A 45 8.38 -8.50 -0.44
CA ASP A 45 6.90 -8.58 -0.50
C ASP A 45 6.24 -8.07 0.79
N SER A 46 6.86 -7.06 1.41
CA SER A 46 6.41 -6.52 2.68
C SER A 46 6.37 -5.00 2.65
N PHE A 47 5.17 -4.46 2.92
CA PHE A 47 4.92 -3.04 3.00
C PHE A 47 4.30 -2.70 4.36
N ARG A 48 4.71 -1.58 4.92
CA ARG A 48 4.04 -0.94 6.07
C ARG A 48 3.26 0.25 5.56
N LEU A 49 2.01 0.32 5.99
CA LEU A 49 1.08 1.37 5.61
C LEU A 49 0.67 2.12 6.87
N LEU A 50 0.73 3.44 6.83
CA LEU A 50 0.28 4.29 7.93
C LEU A 50 -0.77 5.27 7.41
N SER A 51 -1.92 5.33 8.07
CA SER A 51 -2.98 6.32 7.82
C SER A 51 -3.22 7.17 9.08
N ALA A 52 -4.03 8.22 8.96
CA ALA A 52 -4.57 8.88 10.15
C ALA A 52 -5.43 7.89 10.97
N SER A 53 -5.38 7.98 12.30
CA SER A 53 -6.13 7.10 13.19
C SER A 53 -7.64 7.25 13.01
N SER A 54 -8.12 8.46 12.73
CA SER A 54 -9.53 8.76 12.45
C SER A 54 -10.08 8.08 11.20
N SER A 55 -9.22 7.68 10.26
CA SER A 55 -9.61 7.00 9.02
C SER A 55 -9.12 5.55 8.93
N ALA A 56 -8.59 4.98 10.02
CA ALA A 56 -7.96 3.65 10.01
C ALA A 56 -8.89 2.53 9.51
N GLN A 57 -10.17 2.56 9.89
CA GLN A 57 -11.16 1.56 9.44
C GLN A 57 -11.48 1.69 7.95
N SER A 58 -11.73 2.90 7.46
CA SER A 58 -11.95 3.14 6.02
C SER A 58 -10.73 2.76 5.19
N PHE A 59 -9.53 3.05 5.70
CA PHE A 59 -8.29 2.67 5.04
C PHE A 59 -8.11 1.16 4.98
N LEU A 60 -8.35 0.45 6.09
CA LEU A 60 -8.30 -1.00 6.12
C LEU A 60 -9.27 -1.62 5.11
N HIS A 61 -10.51 -1.11 5.05
CA HIS A 61 -11.51 -1.58 4.10
C HIS A 61 -11.07 -1.43 2.64
N ALA A 62 -10.45 -0.31 2.27
CA ALA A 62 -9.91 -0.10 0.92
C ALA A 62 -8.79 -1.11 0.59
N VAL A 63 -7.90 -1.38 1.55
CA VAL A 63 -6.83 -2.37 1.40
C VAL A 63 -7.41 -3.77 1.23
N GLU A 64 -8.31 -4.21 2.12
CA GLU A 64 -8.96 -5.52 2.06
C GLU A 64 -9.73 -5.73 0.76
N THR A 65 -10.48 -4.72 0.33
CA THR A 65 -11.21 -4.74 -0.94
C THR A 65 -10.26 -4.89 -2.11
N SER A 66 -9.10 -4.22 -2.08
CA SER A 66 -8.10 -4.38 -3.13
C SER A 66 -7.51 -5.79 -3.16
N PHE A 67 -7.18 -6.36 -1.99
CA PHE A 67 -6.66 -7.73 -1.86
C PHE A 67 -7.67 -8.77 -2.36
N ALA A 68 -8.95 -8.62 -2.03
CA ALA A 68 -10.01 -9.53 -2.48
C ALA A 68 -10.15 -9.58 -4.02
N ASN A 69 -9.68 -8.54 -4.73
CA ASN A 69 -9.79 -8.43 -6.19
C ASN A 69 -8.54 -8.92 -6.95
N VAL A 70 -7.52 -9.44 -6.25
CA VAL A 70 -6.31 -10.03 -6.87
C VAL A 70 -6.09 -11.49 -6.53
N MET A 71 -6.89 -12.05 -5.62
CA MET A 71 -6.93 -13.48 -5.28
C MET A 71 -7.88 -14.27 -6.18
#